data_AF-S4XS18-F1
#
_entry.id   AF-S4XS18-F1
#
_cell.length_a   1.000
_cell.length_b   1.000
_cell.length_c   1.000
_cell.angle_alpha   90.00
_cell.angle_beta   90.00
_cell.angle_gamma   90.00
#
_symmetry.space_group_name_H-M   'P 1'
#
loop_
_entity.id
_entity.type
_entity.pdbx_description
1 polymer ?
#
loop_
_entity_poly.entity_id
_entity_poly.type
_entity_poly.pdbx_seq_one_letter_code
_entity_poly.pdbx_strand_id
1 'polypeptide(L)'
;MTTDVDNIRVLGLSATWRRARAPLGMTLQHRHSEEGPSLGRRRRTSWATIAFIALGMATACVQAESAVTPTADAGAGGRDADRETGVGGGIGGEAGSNDAQPEPASLASAQTVAVRLARLLWDAEPEAALIARLDNDRSSSRVAAVAAEMLDDPRARMGLEAWIRWLLRLDDLATETKEAVELLPDVRASMASEAVKLAEYVAFDGDGRIDTLFLAPYTMMDGALGRHYGVDLAPDAAWQPVEFPTHDRVGLLGTAGVLTRYSGRYQPPWPARRYWLLSDTLLCEMLPIAPPAPSVLGTPTVPMRSARQQMIEVTASPDCMACHFAVNPLGFAFVGFDTLGRAVSTDGESPVDPSGALPVGDSSELSFTGQPDLIRQLMDRPETGRCLARRLLSYALDPSPDSGNAEHSRFVRLTPELRASFETAAAEAARTNMIRDLFIAVTRTPSFRAAAE
;
A
#
# COMPACT_ATOMS: atom_id res chain seq x y z
N MET A 1 36.54 -41.45 20.26
CA MET A 1 35.84 -42.70 19.90
C MET A 1 34.58 -42.28 19.18
N THR A 2 34.63 -42.06 17.86
CA THR A 2 34.66 -43.06 16.76
C THR A 2 33.27 -43.54 16.39
N THR A 3 32.95 -43.30 15.11
CA THR A 3 31.73 -43.58 14.35
C THR A 3 31.57 -45.06 13.98
N ASP A 4 30.32 -45.49 13.81
CA ASP A 4 29.81 -46.56 12.93
C ASP A 4 28.33 -46.18 12.66
N VAL A 5 27.73 -46.15 11.46
CA VAL A 5 28.05 -46.62 10.09
C VAL A 5 27.92 -48.13 9.85
N ASP A 6 27.31 -48.44 8.70
CA ASP A 6 27.14 -49.72 8.00
C ASP A 6 26.10 -50.77 8.46
N ASN A 7 25.17 -51.06 7.54
CA ASN A 7 24.94 -52.44 7.08
C ASN A 7 24.28 -52.57 5.68
N ILE A 8 25.10 -53.00 4.71
CA ILE A 8 24.85 -54.12 3.76
C ILE A 8 23.97 -53.93 2.48
N ARG A 9 24.71 -53.88 1.35
CA ARG A 9 24.61 -54.63 0.05
C ARG A 9 23.30 -54.58 -0.77
N VAL A 10 23.29 -54.10 -2.03
CA VAL A 10 24.05 -54.44 -3.28
C VAL A 10 23.41 -55.55 -4.14
N LEU A 11 22.74 -55.11 -5.21
CA LEU A 11 22.69 -55.66 -6.57
C LEU A 11 22.60 -54.43 -7.50
N GLY A 12 23.31 -54.24 -8.61
CA GLY A 12 24.28 -55.11 -9.27
C GLY A 12 23.82 -55.48 -10.69
N LEU A 13 23.97 -54.58 -11.67
CA LEU A 13 24.15 -54.90 -13.10
C LEU A 13 24.54 -53.64 -13.92
N SER A 14 25.24 -53.84 -15.04
CA SER A 14 26.03 -52.82 -15.75
C SER A 14 25.73 -52.77 -17.25
N ALA A 15 25.75 -51.59 -17.88
CA ALA A 15 25.84 -51.46 -19.34
C ALA A 15 26.65 -50.22 -19.79
N THR A 16 27.72 -50.50 -20.52
CA THR A 16 28.78 -49.62 -21.01
C THR A 16 28.39 -48.47 -21.96
N TRP A 17 29.13 -47.36 -21.86
CA TRP A 17 29.29 -46.32 -22.90
C TRP A 17 29.83 -46.87 -24.24
N ARG A 18 29.46 -46.24 -25.36
CA ARG A 18 30.24 -46.28 -26.61
C ARG A 18 30.19 -44.95 -27.37
N ARG A 19 31.36 -44.45 -27.78
CA ARG A 19 31.52 -43.30 -28.70
C ARG A 19 31.30 -43.72 -30.15
N ALA A 20 30.85 -42.79 -31.00
CA ALA A 20 31.00 -42.87 -32.46
C ALA A 20 31.55 -41.54 -33.02
N ARG A 21 32.37 -41.62 -34.07
CA ARG A 21 32.97 -40.48 -34.81
C ARG A 21 32.32 -40.36 -36.20
N ALA A 22 32.38 -39.17 -36.79
CA ALA A 22 31.97 -38.88 -38.17
C ALA A 22 32.94 -39.44 -39.25
N PRO A 23 32.50 -39.49 -40.52
CA PRO A 23 33.13 -38.72 -41.62
C PRO A 23 32.06 -38.01 -42.52
N LEU A 24 32.20 -36.74 -42.96
CA LEU A 24 33.02 -36.13 -44.05
C LEU A 24 32.41 -36.14 -45.48
N GLY A 25 32.44 -34.97 -46.15
CA GLY A 25 32.14 -34.71 -47.59
C GLY A 25 31.10 -33.58 -47.81
N MET A 26 31.47 -32.29 -47.98
CA MET A 26 31.90 -31.58 -49.22
C MET A 26 30.86 -31.59 -50.37
N THR A 27 30.53 -30.51 -51.10
CA THR A 27 31.36 -29.38 -51.59
C THR A 27 30.58 -28.06 -51.91
N LEU A 28 31.19 -26.91 -51.58
CA LEU A 28 31.47 -25.67 -52.38
C LEU A 28 30.45 -24.95 -53.30
N GLN A 29 30.29 -23.62 -53.10
CA GLN A 29 30.80 -22.50 -53.94
C GLN A 29 30.47 -21.13 -53.27
N HIS A 30 31.45 -20.26 -52.93
CA HIS A 30 31.93 -19.07 -53.69
C HIS A 30 30.85 -18.00 -53.99
N ARG A 31 31.00 -16.68 -53.77
CA ARG A 31 32.13 -15.71 -53.54
C ARG A 31 31.59 -14.50 -52.71
N HIS A 32 32.27 -13.40 -52.33
CA HIS A 32 33.62 -12.87 -52.67
C HIS A 32 34.35 -12.24 -51.45
N SER A 33 34.89 -11.02 -51.54
CA SER A 33 35.78 -10.33 -50.58
C SER A 33 35.98 -8.83 -50.90
N GLU A 34 36.30 -8.00 -49.90
CA GLU A 34 37.12 -6.74 -49.93
C GLU A 34 37.22 -6.24 -48.45
N GLU A 35 38.34 -6.40 -47.71
CA GLU A 35 39.52 -5.51 -47.61
C GLU A 35 39.17 -4.02 -47.45
N GLY A 36 39.34 -3.36 -46.29
CA GLY A 36 40.60 -2.92 -45.64
C GLY A 36 40.65 -1.37 -45.61
N PRO A 37 41.53 -0.65 -44.85
CA PRO A 37 42.66 -1.09 -44.03
C PRO A 37 42.67 -0.56 -42.58
N SER A 38 43.71 -0.93 -41.81
CA SER A 38 43.91 -0.58 -40.39
C SER A 38 45.03 0.45 -40.13
N LEU A 39 44.82 1.38 -39.19
CA LEU A 39 45.84 2.09 -38.39
C LEU A 39 45.21 2.41 -37.01
N GLY A 40 45.89 2.35 -35.85
CA GLY A 40 47.28 1.98 -35.62
C GLY A 40 47.94 2.80 -34.50
N ARG A 41 47.49 2.71 -33.23
CA ARG A 41 48.31 3.09 -32.07
C ARG A 41 47.87 2.48 -30.74
N ARG A 42 48.79 1.77 -30.08
CA ARG A 42 48.68 1.35 -28.68
C ARG A 42 49.08 2.50 -27.75
N ARG A 43 48.39 2.67 -26.63
CA ARG A 43 48.99 3.14 -25.38
C ARG A 43 48.55 2.22 -24.24
N ARG A 44 49.52 1.74 -23.47
CA ARG A 44 49.29 1.14 -22.14
C ARG A 44 49.25 2.28 -21.13
N THR A 45 48.30 2.25 -20.21
CA THR A 45 48.40 2.88 -18.89
C THR A 45 47.66 1.99 -17.88
N SER A 46 48.22 1.90 -16.67
CA SER A 46 47.84 0.90 -15.67
C SER A 46 46.69 1.37 -14.78
N TRP A 47 46.12 0.42 -14.05
CA TRP A 47 45.20 0.64 -12.94
C TRP A 47 45.87 1.46 -11.83
N ALA A 48 45.33 2.64 -11.53
CA ALA A 48 45.31 3.34 -10.23
C ALA A 48 44.71 4.75 -10.40
N THR A 49 44.09 5.29 -9.34
CA THR A 49 43.63 6.68 -9.22
C THR A 49 42.36 7.07 -9.99
N ILE A 50 41.20 6.93 -9.33
CA ILE A 50 40.27 8.05 -9.02
C ILE A 50 39.55 7.64 -7.73
N ALA A 51 39.99 8.23 -6.61
CA ALA A 51 39.30 8.22 -5.33
C ALA A 51 39.29 9.67 -4.83
N PHE A 52 38.48 10.52 -5.48
CA PHE A 52 38.35 11.95 -5.15
C PHE A 52 37.02 12.54 -5.66
N ILE A 53 35.89 12.00 -5.21
CA ILE A 53 34.59 12.70 -5.19
C ILE A 53 33.93 12.43 -3.82
N ALA A 54 34.49 13.02 -2.77
CA ALA A 54 33.96 12.96 -1.41
C ALA A 54 34.27 14.22 -0.57
N LEU A 55 34.71 15.31 -1.21
CA LEU A 55 35.14 16.53 -0.53
C LEU A 55 34.81 17.77 -1.39
N GLY A 56 33.51 18.12 -1.45
CA GLY A 56 33.01 19.20 -2.31
C GLY A 56 31.72 19.90 -1.85
N MET A 57 31.19 19.59 -0.67
CA MET A 57 29.95 20.19 -0.12
C MET A 57 30.09 20.56 1.37
N ALA A 58 31.25 21.08 1.77
CA ALA A 58 31.52 21.51 3.15
C ALA A 58 32.00 22.97 3.28
N THR A 59 31.85 23.79 2.23
CA THR A 59 32.39 25.17 2.18
C THR A 59 31.39 26.16 1.58
N ALA A 60 30.11 26.03 1.93
CA ALA A 60 29.04 26.96 1.57
C ALA A 60 28.12 27.30 2.76
N CYS A 61 28.70 27.38 3.95
CA CYS A 61 28.14 28.07 5.12
C CYS A 61 29.20 29.07 5.62
N VAL A 62 28.76 30.18 6.22
CA VAL A 62 29.56 31.38 6.53
C VAL A 62 29.90 32.24 5.31
N GLN A 63 28.91 33.03 4.84
CA GLN A 63 29.04 34.46 4.46
C GLN A 63 27.72 34.99 3.87
N ALA A 64 26.79 35.42 4.73
CA ALA A 64 25.60 36.21 4.34
C ALA A 64 24.92 36.86 5.56
N GLU A 65 25.66 37.67 6.32
CA GLU A 65 25.07 38.60 7.31
C GLU A 65 25.44 40.04 6.93
N SER A 66 24.57 40.99 7.32
CA SER A 66 24.48 42.39 6.85
C SER A 66 23.88 42.56 5.42
N ALA A 67 22.94 43.47 5.16
CA ALA A 67 22.25 44.42 6.04
C ALA A 67 20.89 44.89 5.44
N VAL A 68 19.87 45.07 6.28
CA VAL A 68 18.85 46.14 6.14
C VAL A 68 18.43 46.58 7.55
N THR A 69 18.47 47.89 7.82
CA THR A 69 17.98 48.53 9.04
C THR A 69 16.53 49.00 8.89
N PRO A 70 15.78 49.06 9.99
CA PRO A 70 14.80 50.13 10.19
C PRO A 70 15.17 51.01 11.40
N THR A 71 14.85 52.29 11.29
CA THR A 71 15.15 53.34 12.28
C THR A 71 14.32 53.20 13.55
N ALA A 72 14.94 53.37 14.71
CA ALA A 72 14.25 53.63 15.97
C ALA A 72 13.93 55.13 16.11
N ASP A 73 12.83 55.45 16.78
CA ASP A 73 12.67 56.73 17.48
C ASP A 73 12.09 56.45 18.88
N ALA A 74 12.43 57.28 19.86
CA ALA A 74 12.36 56.94 21.28
C ALA A 74 11.29 57.72 22.06
N GLY A 75 10.68 57.06 23.05
CA GLY A 75 9.77 57.68 24.02
C GLY A 75 9.71 56.88 25.32
N ALA A 76 10.25 57.44 26.40
CA ALA A 76 10.39 56.77 27.70
C ALA A 76 9.21 57.06 28.65
N GLY A 77 8.95 56.18 29.64
CA GLY A 77 8.10 56.55 30.78
C GLY A 77 7.45 55.47 31.66
N GLY A 78 8.26 54.72 32.42
CA GLY A 78 8.08 54.41 33.86
C GLY A 78 6.79 53.84 34.51
N ARG A 79 7.06 52.97 35.50
CA ARG A 79 6.36 52.71 36.80
C ARG A 79 5.46 51.47 36.96
N ASP A 80 5.87 50.68 37.95
CA ASP A 80 5.12 50.11 39.08
C ASP A 80 3.77 49.39 38.83
N ALA A 81 3.70 48.10 39.20
CA ALA A 81 3.22 47.70 40.53
C ALA A 81 3.13 46.17 40.73
N ASP A 82 3.48 45.72 41.93
CA ASP A 82 3.40 44.33 42.40
C ASP A 82 1.96 43.78 42.51
N ARG A 83 1.82 42.46 42.36
CA ARG A 83 1.23 41.64 43.45
C ARG A 83 1.53 40.14 43.35
N GLU A 84 2.03 39.60 44.45
CA GLU A 84 2.15 38.16 44.73
C GLU A 84 0.85 37.53 45.27
N THR A 85 0.96 36.25 45.66
CA THR A 85 0.05 35.37 46.41
C THR A 85 -0.89 34.50 45.55
N GLY A 86 -1.05 33.20 45.81
CA GLY A 86 -0.38 32.34 46.81
C GLY A 86 -0.76 30.86 46.67
N VAL A 87 0.08 29.96 47.20
CA VAL A 87 -0.08 28.50 47.09
C VAL A 87 -1.16 27.96 48.06
N GLY A 88 -1.97 26.99 47.63
CA GLY A 88 -2.92 26.27 48.49
C GLY A 88 -3.46 24.98 47.85
N GLY A 89 -3.06 23.82 48.38
CA GLY A 89 -3.27 22.51 47.75
C GLY A 89 -4.71 21.96 47.71
N GLY A 90 -4.90 20.93 46.87
CA GLY A 90 -6.14 20.18 46.73
C GLY A 90 -5.94 18.90 45.91
N ILE A 91 -5.44 17.84 46.54
CA ILE A 91 -5.38 16.49 45.96
C ILE A 91 -6.69 15.73 46.26
N GLY A 92 -7.40 15.29 45.23
CA GLY A 92 -8.63 14.53 45.35
C GLY A 92 -9.67 14.90 44.31
N GLY A 93 -9.69 14.18 43.20
CA GLY A 93 -10.69 14.31 42.13
C GLY A 93 -10.52 13.16 41.15
N GLU A 94 -11.51 12.29 41.05
CA GLU A 94 -11.43 11.06 40.27
C GLU A 94 -11.32 11.37 38.77
N ALA A 95 -10.40 10.67 38.09
CA ALA A 95 -10.25 10.76 36.64
C ALA A 95 -11.38 9.99 35.94
N GLY A 96 -12.56 10.61 35.85
CA GLY A 96 -13.59 10.19 34.92
C GLY A 96 -13.10 10.39 33.48
N SER A 97 -12.91 9.31 32.73
CA SER A 97 -12.59 9.35 31.30
C SER A 97 -13.79 9.92 30.54
N ASN A 98 -13.78 11.23 30.31
CA ASN A 98 -14.83 11.89 29.57
C ASN A 98 -14.59 11.68 28.05
N ASP A 99 -14.88 10.47 27.57
CA ASP A 99 -14.73 10.03 26.17
C ASP A 99 -15.68 10.75 25.17
N ALA A 100 -16.27 11.86 25.61
CA ALA A 100 -17.14 12.72 24.84
C ALA A 100 -16.37 13.36 23.68
N GLN A 101 -16.49 12.77 22.49
CA GLN A 101 -16.05 13.40 21.24
C GLN A 101 -16.75 14.77 21.07
N PRO A 102 -16.06 15.78 20.52
CA PRO A 102 -16.67 17.08 20.27
C PRO A 102 -17.92 16.95 19.39
N GLU A 103 -18.93 17.77 19.65
CA GLU A 103 -20.11 17.83 18.80
C GLU A 103 -19.83 18.65 17.52
N PRO A 104 -20.41 18.28 16.37
CA PRO A 104 -20.25 19.05 15.13
C PRO A 104 -20.95 20.41 15.24
N ALA A 105 -20.43 21.42 14.53
CA ALA A 105 -21.00 22.77 14.52
C ALA A 105 -22.46 22.83 14.03
N SER A 106 -22.86 21.89 13.17
CA SER A 106 -24.24 21.62 12.80
C SER A 106 -24.45 20.11 12.74
N LEU A 107 -25.40 19.61 13.53
CA LEU A 107 -25.73 18.18 13.62
C LEU A 107 -26.66 17.77 12.48
N ALA A 108 -26.35 16.66 11.82
CA ALA A 108 -27.16 16.13 10.74
C ALA A 108 -28.53 15.64 11.22
N SER A 109 -29.48 15.55 10.29
CA SER A 109 -30.78 14.93 10.55
C SER A 109 -30.64 13.44 10.89
N ALA A 110 -31.62 12.88 11.62
CA ALA A 110 -31.68 11.44 11.89
C ALA A 110 -31.67 10.61 10.60
N GLN A 111 -32.39 11.07 9.56
CA GLN A 111 -32.35 10.51 8.21
C GLN A 111 -30.91 10.44 7.67
N THR A 112 -30.16 11.55 7.72
CA THR A 112 -28.78 11.63 7.19
C THR A 112 -27.83 10.69 7.93
N VAL A 113 -27.91 10.61 9.26
CA VAL A 113 -27.06 9.68 10.05
C VAL A 113 -27.46 8.23 9.79
N ALA A 114 -28.76 7.93 9.66
CA ALA A 114 -29.25 6.60 9.31
C ALA A 114 -28.80 6.16 7.90
N VAL A 115 -28.85 7.05 6.88
CA VAL A 115 -28.30 6.78 5.54
C VAL A 115 -26.83 6.38 5.63
N ARG A 116 -26.01 7.17 6.36
CA ARG A 116 -24.57 6.90 6.51
C ARG A 116 -24.30 5.55 7.20
N LEU A 117 -25.07 5.20 8.22
CA LEU A 117 -24.98 3.90 8.90
C LEU A 117 -25.41 2.73 8.01
N ALA A 118 -26.58 2.80 7.39
CA ALA A 118 -27.12 1.72 6.56
C ALA A 118 -26.24 1.43 5.34
N ARG A 119 -25.70 2.48 4.71
CA ARG A 119 -24.70 2.38 3.64
C ARG A 119 -23.40 1.76 4.14
N LEU A 120 -22.79 2.34 5.17
CA LEU A 120 -21.48 1.89 5.67
C LEU A 120 -21.49 0.44 6.16
N LEU A 121 -22.56 0.04 6.85
CA LEU A 121 -22.60 -1.22 7.58
C LEU A 121 -23.33 -2.32 6.80
N TRP A 122 -24.36 -2.01 6.02
CA TRP A 122 -25.21 -3.00 5.35
C TRP A 122 -25.31 -2.85 3.82
N ASP A 123 -24.61 -1.88 3.22
CA ASP A 123 -24.75 -1.48 1.80
C ASP A 123 -26.23 -1.30 1.38
N ALA A 124 -26.99 -0.60 2.22
CA ALA A 124 -28.45 -0.52 2.10
C ALA A 124 -29.01 0.90 2.35
N GLU A 125 -30.23 1.13 1.87
CA GLU A 125 -31.05 2.27 2.28
C GLU A 125 -31.50 2.15 3.75
N PRO A 126 -31.67 3.27 4.48
CA PRO A 126 -32.03 3.21 5.89
C PRO A 126 -33.50 2.82 6.10
N GLU A 127 -33.70 1.83 6.95
CA GLU A 127 -35.03 1.45 7.42
C GLU A 127 -35.63 2.54 8.33
N ALA A 128 -36.96 2.71 8.28
CA ALA A 128 -37.70 3.61 9.17
C ALA A 128 -37.41 3.37 10.67
N ALA A 129 -37.16 2.11 11.06
CA ALA A 129 -36.78 1.75 12.42
C ALA A 129 -35.37 2.25 12.82
N LEU A 130 -34.42 2.31 11.88
CA LEU A 130 -33.08 2.86 12.12
C LEU A 130 -33.13 4.38 12.29
N ILE A 131 -33.94 5.06 11.48
CA ILE A 131 -34.18 6.51 11.57
C ILE A 131 -34.80 6.85 12.93
N ALA A 132 -35.87 6.15 13.33
CA ALA A 132 -36.54 6.35 14.62
C ALA A 132 -35.63 6.12 15.84
N ARG A 133 -34.66 5.20 15.76
CA ARG A 133 -33.65 4.97 16.82
C ARG A 133 -32.71 6.17 17.04
N LEU A 134 -32.71 7.14 16.12
CA LEU A 134 -31.83 8.32 16.05
C LEU A 134 -32.61 9.65 16.03
N ASP A 135 -33.95 9.66 16.13
CA ASP A 135 -34.75 10.89 16.06
C ASP A 135 -34.54 11.84 17.24
N ASN A 136 -34.37 11.29 18.45
CA ASN A 136 -34.23 12.07 19.68
C ASN A 136 -32.77 12.23 20.15
N ASP A 137 -31.88 11.31 19.75
CA ASP A 137 -30.48 11.28 20.18
C ASP A 137 -29.57 10.81 19.05
N ARG A 138 -28.56 11.65 18.73
CA ARG A 138 -27.50 11.43 17.73
C ARG A 138 -26.12 11.74 18.33
N SER A 139 -25.98 11.63 19.65
CA SER A 139 -24.71 11.71 20.34
C SER A 139 -23.72 10.66 19.81
N SER A 140 -22.42 10.93 19.93
CA SER A 140 -21.36 10.02 19.48
C SER A 140 -21.49 8.62 20.10
N SER A 141 -21.85 8.53 21.38
CA SER A 141 -22.11 7.28 22.09
C SER A 141 -23.36 6.55 21.56
N ARG A 142 -24.47 7.27 21.29
CA ARG A 142 -25.69 6.65 20.76
C ARG A 142 -25.50 6.09 19.36
N VAL A 143 -24.86 6.86 18.47
CA VAL A 143 -24.58 6.43 17.10
C VAL A 143 -23.64 5.22 17.10
N ALA A 144 -22.61 5.21 17.95
CA ALA A 144 -21.70 4.07 18.11
C ALA A 144 -22.38 2.80 18.66
N ALA A 145 -23.29 2.94 19.62
CA ALA A 145 -24.07 1.80 20.13
C ALA A 145 -24.97 1.21 19.03
N VAL A 146 -25.65 2.08 18.27
CA VAL A 146 -26.45 1.67 17.11
C VAL A 146 -25.60 0.94 16.06
N ALA A 147 -24.40 1.45 15.76
CA ALA A 147 -23.46 0.85 14.83
C ALA A 147 -22.94 -0.52 15.31
N ALA A 148 -22.65 -0.66 16.61
CA ALA A 148 -22.23 -1.93 17.20
C ALA A 148 -23.33 -3.00 17.06
N GLU A 149 -24.59 -2.67 17.39
CA GLU A 149 -25.73 -3.58 17.17
C GLU A 149 -25.91 -3.95 15.69
N MET A 150 -25.64 -3.03 14.75
CA MET A 150 -25.73 -3.31 13.31
C MET A 150 -24.60 -4.21 12.80
N LEU A 151 -23.43 -4.23 13.46
CA LEU A 151 -22.30 -5.11 13.13
C LEU A 151 -22.49 -6.56 13.61
N ASP A 152 -23.53 -6.82 14.42
CA ASP A 152 -23.95 -8.18 14.81
C ASP A 152 -24.98 -8.80 13.84
N ASP A 153 -25.55 -7.99 12.94
CA ASP A 153 -26.48 -8.44 11.90
C ASP A 153 -25.70 -9.09 10.73
N PRO A 154 -26.14 -10.23 10.16
CA PRO A 154 -25.46 -10.86 9.02
C PRO A 154 -25.24 -9.95 7.80
N ARG A 155 -26.05 -8.89 7.64
CA ARG A 155 -25.86 -7.85 6.60
C ARG A 155 -24.57 -7.06 6.76
N ALA A 156 -23.91 -7.10 7.92
CA ALA A 156 -22.59 -6.49 8.14
C ALA A 156 -21.54 -6.95 7.11
N ARG A 157 -21.67 -8.16 6.57
CA ARG A 157 -20.83 -8.68 5.48
C ARG A 157 -20.95 -7.87 4.19
N MET A 158 -22.16 -7.37 3.87
CA MET A 158 -22.41 -6.58 2.66
C MET A 158 -21.73 -5.20 2.73
N GLY A 159 -21.82 -4.49 3.86
CA GLY A 159 -21.11 -3.22 4.05
C GLY A 159 -19.59 -3.38 4.01
N LEU A 160 -19.06 -4.48 4.57
CA LEU A 160 -17.64 -4.80 4.47
C LEU A 160 -17.23 -5.11 3.01
N GLU A 161 -17.99 -5.94 2.28
CA GLU A 161 -17.75 -6.20 0.86
C GLU A 161 -17.71 -4.90 0.05
N ALA A 162 -18.72 -4.06 0.19
CA ALA A 162 -18.85 -2.82 -0.57
C ALA A 162 -17.71 -1.83 -0.27
N TRP A 163 -17.29 -1.71 1.01
CA TRP A 163 -16.11 -0.92 1.36
C TRP A 163 -14.81 -1.49 0.79
N ILE A 164 -14.60 -2.81 0.86
CA ILE A 164 -13.38 -3.46 0.34
C ILE A 164 -13.28 -3.32 -1.18
N ARG A 165 -14.39 -3.50 -1.91
CA ARG A 165 -14.49 -3.25 -3.36
C ARG A 165 -14.15 -1.80 -3.70
N TRP A 166 -14.71 -0.84 -2.98
CA TRP A 166 -14.45 0.59 -3.18
C TRP A 166 -12.99 0.97 -2.86
N LEU A 167 -12.46 0.48 -1.74
CA LEU A 167 -11.11 0.77 -1.23
C LEU A 167 -10.02 0.35 -2.23
N LEU A 168 -10.18 -0.85 -2.77
CA LEU A 168 -9.21 -1.54 -3.64
C LEU A 168 -9.56 -1.46 -5.13
N ARG A 169 -10.68 -0.81 -5.48
CA ARG A 169 -11.18 -0.63 -6.85
C ARG A 169 -11.33 -1.95 -7.61
N LEU A 170 -11.87 -2.97 -6.94
CA LEU A 170 -11.96 -4.33 -7.51
C LEU A 170 -12.86 -4.39 -8.75
N ASP A 171 -13.88 -3.55 -8.85
CA ASP A 171 -14.81 -3.58 -9.97
C ASP A 171 -14.18 -3.05 -11.28
N ASP A 172 -13.12 -2.25 -11.20
CA ASP A 172 -12.32 -1.85 -12.37
C ASP A 172 -11.71 -3.08 -13.09
N LEU A 173 -11.49 -4.20 -12.37
CA LEU A 173 -10.99 -5.47 -12.94
C LEU A 173 -11.87 -6.00 -14.07
N ALA A 174 -13.15 -5.64 -14.13
CA ALA A 174 -14.02 -6.01 -15.24
C ALA A 174 -13.51 -5.49 -16.61
N THR A 175 -12.75 -4.39 -16.61
CA THR A 175 -12.24 -3.73 -17.83
C THR A 175 -10.72 -3.75 -17.98
N GLU A 176 -9.98 -4.33 -17.03
CA GLU A 176 -8.53 -4.43 -17.06
C GLU A 176 -8.01 -5.33 -18.19
N THR A 177 -7.13 -4.79 -19.04
CA THR A 177 -6.52 -5.52 -20.17
C THR A 177 -5.00 -5.56 -20.00
N LYS A 178 -4.40 -6.75 -20.08
CA LYS A 178 -2.95 -6.95 -20.06
C LYS A 178 -2.48 -7.42 -21.44
N GLU A 179 -1.36 -6.93 -21.92
CA GLU A 179 -0.92 -7.22 -23.30
C GLU A 179 -0.18 -8.55 -23.44
N ALA A 180 0.56 -8.97 -22.41
CA ALA A 180 1.42 -10.15 -22.48
C ALA A 180 0.70 -11.47 -22.15
N VAL A 181 -0.45 -11.42 -21.45
CA VAL A 181 -1.15 -12.62 -20.94
C VAL A 181 -2.65 -12.37 -20.91
N GLU A 182 -3.43 -13.32 -21.45
CA GLU A 182 -4.89 -13.29 -21.33
C GLU A 182 -5.33 -13.62 -19.90
N LEU A 183 -6.13 -12.74 -19.30
CA LEU A 183 -6.78 -12.98 -18.01
C LEU A 183 -8.16 -13.62 -18.25
N LEU A 184 -8.22 -14.93 -18.04
CA LEU A 184 -9.40 -15.76 -18.23
C LEU A 184 -10.62 -15.22 -17.45
N PRO A 185 -11.84 -15.24 -18.03
CA PRO A 185 -13.02 -14.63 -17.41
C PRO A 185 -13.42 -15.19 -16.05
N ASP A 186 -13.25 -16.49 -15.83
CA ASP A 186 -13.56 -17.14 -14.55
C ASP A 186 -12.55 -16.75 -13.47
N VAL A 187 -11.25 -16.84 -13.78
CA VAL A 187 -10.17 -16.37 -12.89
C VAL A 187 -10.35 -14.90 -12.54
N ARG A 188 -10.77 -14.05 -13.49
CA ARG A 188 -11.07 -12.63 -13.24
C ARG A 188 -12.19 -12.43 -12.21
N ALA A 189 -13.26 -13.21 -12.31
CA ALA A 189 -14.37 -13.14 -11.36
C ALA A 189 -13.95 -13.59 -9.96
N SER A 190 -13.17 -14.67 -9.87
CA SER A 190 -12.62 -15.14 -8.59
C SER A 190 -11.60 -14.16 -8.01
N MET A 191 -10.71 -13.57 -8.81
CA MET A 191 -9.80 -12.49 -8.39
C MET A 191 -10.53 -11.29 -7.78
N ALA A 192 -11.64 -10.85 -8.37
CA ALA A 192 -12.45 -9.76 -7.82
C ALA A 192 -13.19 -10.15 -6.52
N SER A 193 -13.37 -11.44 -6.26
CA SER A 193 -14.01 -11.99 -5.06
C SER A 193 -13.01 -12.30 -3.95
N GLU A 194 -11.76 -12.62 -4.30
CA GLU A 194 -10.69 -13.06 -3.39
C GLU A 194 -10.51 -12.13 -2.17
N ALA A 195 -10.27 -10.85 -2.44
CA ALA A 195 -10.02 -9.83 -1.42
C ALA A 195 -11.24 -9.59 -0.51
N VAL A 196 -12.46 -9.67 -1.08
CA VAL A 196 -13.70 -9.61 -0.32
C VAL A 196 -13.83 -10.83 0.60
N LYS A 197 -13.63 -12.04 0.06
CA LYS A 197 -13.76 -13.29 0.83
C LYS A 197 -12.73 -13.38 1.95
N LEU A 198 -11.50 -12.92 1.73
CA LEU A 198 -10.49 -12.78 2.79
C LEU A 198 -10.93 -11.79 3.87
N ALA A 199 -11.46 -10.63 3.49
CA ALA A 199 -11.94 -9.63 4.45
C ALA A 199 -13.12 -10.14 5.27
N GLU A 200 -14.13 -10.75 4.64
CA GLU A 200 -15.26 -11.38 5.33
C GLU A 200 -14.81 -12.48 6.29
N TYR A 201 -13.92 -13.38 5.84
CA TYR A 201 -13.40 -14.47 6.65
C TYR A 201 -12.68 -13.94 7.88
N VAL A 202 -11.71 -13.02 7.71
CA VAL A 202 -10.98 -12.44 8.84
C VAL A 202 -11.92 -11.70 9.80
N ALA A 203 -12.85 -10.90 9.29
CA ALA A 203 -13.72 -10.04 10.11
C ALA A 203 -14.80 -10.79 10.91
N PHE A 204 -15.36 -11.88 10.35
CA PHE A 204 -16.55 -12.54 10.92
C PHE A 204 -16.36 -14.01 11.27
N ASP A 205 -15.41 -14.71 10.64
CA ASP A 205 -15.16 -16.15 10.84
C ASP A 205 -13.80 -16.42 11.51
N GLY A 206 -12.92 -15.41 11.56
CA GLY A 206 -11.55 -15.45 12.10
C GLY A 206 -11.38 -14.64 13.38
N ASP A 207 -10.26 -13.95 13.51
CA ASP A 207 -9.87 -13.20 14.72
C ASP A 207 -10.31 -11.73 14.73
N GLY A 208 -10.91 -11.23 13.66
CA GLY A 208 -11.36 -9.85 13.51
C GLY A 208 -10.23 -8.81 13.40
N ARG A 209 -8.96 -9.22 13.27
CA ARG A 209 -7.81 -8.31 13.40
C ARG A 209 -7.45 -7.59 12.10
N ILE A 210 -7.05 -6.32 12.22
CA ILE A 210 -6.56 -5.54 11.10
C ILE A 210 -5.20 -6.07 10.63
N ASP A 211 -4.30 -6.43 11.55
CA ASP A 211 -3.04 -7.12 11.21
C ASP A 211 -3.29 -8.36 10.34
N THR A 212 -4.20 -9.23 10.74
CA THR A 212 -4.47 -10.50 10.05
C THR A 212 -5.00 -10.24 8.63
N LEU A 213 -5.82 -9.21 8.43
CA LEU A 213 -6.28 -8.79 7.11
C LEU A 213 -5.12 -8.41 6.17
N PHE A 214 -4.07 -7.76 6.68
CA PHE A 214 -2.94 -7.27 5.88
C PHE A 214 -1.70 -8.18 5.88
N LEU A 215 -1.57 -9.09 6.84
CA LEU A 215 -0.38 -9.92 7.08
C LEU A 215 -0.63 -11.44 7.03
N ALA A 216 -1.86 -11.90 6.80
CA ALA A 216 -2.15 -13.33 6.66
C ALA A 216 -1.26 -13.98 5.58
N PRO A 217 -0.60 -15.12 5.86
CA PRO A 217 0.14 -15.90 4.86
C PRO A 217 -0.79 -16.74 3.96
N TYR A 218 -2.09 -16.47 4.00
CA TYR A 218 -3.14 -17.19 3.29
C TYR A 218 -4.13 -16.21 2.65
N THR A 219 -4.92 -16.74 1.73
CA THR A 219 -6.09 -16.07 1.14
C THR A 219 -7.26 -17.04 1.07
N MET A 220 -8.40 -16.58 0.55
CA MET A 220 -9.49 -17.48 0.19
C MET A 220 -9.33 -17.90 -1.27
N MET A 221 -9.39 -19.19 -1.56
CA MET A 221 -9.29 -19.72 -2.93
C MET A 221 -10.47 -20.63 -3.27
N ASP A 222 -10.94 -20.52 -4.50
CA ASP A 222 -11.80 -21.49 -5.17
C ASP A 222 -10.99 -22.31 -6.20
N GLY A 223 -11.66 -23.23 -6.91
CA GLY A 223 -11.03 -24.03 -7.97
C GLY A 223 -10.45 -23.23 -9.15
N ALA A 224 -10.81 -21.95 -9.34
CA ALA A 224 -10.25 -21.09 -10.38
C ALA A 224 -8.97 -20.40 -9.91
N LEU A 225 -8.95 -19.86 -8.69
CA LEU A 225 -7.76 -19.29 -8.08
C LEU A 225 -6.69 -20.33 -7.76
N GLY A 226 -7.07 -21.56 -7.39
CA GLY A 226 -6.11 -22.66 -7.24
C GLY A 226 -5.26 -22.83 -8.50
N ARG A 227 -5.90 -22.90 -9.68
CA ARG A 227 -5.19 -22.96 -10.98
C ARG A 227 -4.35 -21.72 -11.27
N HIS A 228 -4.83 -20.53 -10.89
CA HIS A 228 -4.08 -19.28 -11.09
C HIS A 228 -2.80 -19.23 -10.24
N TYR A 229 -2.86 -19.73 -9.01
CA TYR A 229 -1.74 -19.77 -8.08
C TYR A 229 -0.85 -21.00 -8.20
N GLY A 230 -1.27 -22.03 -8.93
CA GLY A 230 -0.54 -23.30 -9.03
C GLY A 230 -0.72 -24.19 -7.79
N VAL A 231 -1.86 -24.08 -7.10
CA VAL A 231 -2.26 -24.93 -5.99
C VAL A 231 -3.26 -25.98 -6.48
N ASP A 232 -3.02 -27.25 -6.15
CA ASP A 232 -3.87 -28.37 -6.53
C ASP A 232 -5.20 -28.35 -5.73
N LEU A 233 -6.18 -27.64 -6.29
CA LEU A 233 -7.58 -27.66 -5.86
C LEU A 233 -8.44 -28.34 -6.93
N ALA A 234 -9.55 -28.98 -6.51
CA ALA A 234 -10.54 -29.49 -7.46
C ALA A 234 -11.12 -28.32 -8.29
N PRO A 235 -11.43 -28.50 -9.60
CA PRO A 235 -11.94 -27.41 -10.44
C PRO A 235 -13.24 -26.77 -9.93
N ASP A 236 -14.03 -27.53 -9.17
CA ASP A 236 -15.29 -27.16 -8.51
C ASP A 236 -15.14 -26.91 -7.00
N ALA A 237 -13.91 -26.79 -6.49
CA ALA A 237 -13.66 -26.51 -5.08
C ALA A 237 -14.32 -25.19 -4.65
N ALA A 238 -15.12 -25.26 -3.59
CA ALA A 238 -15.69 -24.10 -2.93
C ALA A 238 -14.61 -23.23 -2.25
N TRP A 239 -14.96 -21.98 -1.98
CA TRP A 239 -14.10 -21.03 -1.26
C TRP A 239 -13.64 -21.57 0.09
N GLN A 240 -12.33 -21.66 0.28
CA GLN A 240 -11.69 -22.12 1.52
C GLN A 240 -10.40 -21.34 1.78
N PRO A 241 -9.93 -21.22 3.03
CA PRO A 241 -8.65 -20.61 3.34
C PRO A 241 -7.51 -21.52 2.84
N VAL A 242 -6.56 -20.94 2.10
CA VAL A 242 -5.41 -21.64 1.52
C VAL A 242 -4.16 -20.76 1.67
N GLU A 243 -3.08 -21.34 2.21
CA GLU A 243 -1.77 -20.68 2.30
C GLU A 243 -1.27 -20.28 0.91
N PHE A 244 -0.63 -19.10 0.81
CA PHE A 244 -0.01 -18.71 -0.44
C PHE A 244 1.18 -19.64 -0.77
N PRO A 245 1.40 -20.01 -2.04
CA PRO A 245 2.51 -20.88 -2.45
C PRO A 245 3.89 -20.18 -2.42
N THR A 246 4.01 -19.03 -1.75
CA THR A 246 5.24 -18.27 -1.56
C THR A 246 5.18 -17.47 -0.26
N HIS A 247 6.32 -17.32 0.41
CA HIS A 247 6.47 -16.47 1.59
C HIS A 247 6.63 -14.98 1.26
N ASP A 248 6.85 -14.62 -0.02
CA ASP A 248 6.98 -13.22 -0.47
C ASP A 248 5.64 -12.47 -0.55
N ARG A 249 4.54 -13.12 -0.12
CA ARG A 249 3.17 -12.60 -0.23
C ARG A 249 2.42 -12.72 1.09
N VAL A 250 1.73 -11.63 1.46
CA VAL A 250 0.76 -11.61 2.55
C VAL A 250 -0.49 -10.77 2.24
N GLY A 251 -1.60 -11.21 2.84
CA GLY A 251 -2.82 -10.46 3.10
C GLY A 251 -3.52 -9.83 1.90
N LEU A 252 -4.44 -8.92 2.22
CA LEU A 252 -5.33 -8.23 1.30
C LEU A 252 -4.61 -7.59 0.10
N LEU A 253 -3.45 -6.98 0.33
CA LEU A 253 -2.64 -6.30 -0.69
C LEU A 253 -1.77 -7.27 -1.52
N GLY A 254 -1.70 -8.54 -1.15
CA GLY A 254 -1.06 -9.62 -1.89
C GLY A 254 -2.00 -10.41 -2.81
N THR A 255 -3.32 -10.19 -2.71
CA THR A 255 -4.34 -10.87 -3.52
C THR A 255 -4.17 -10.60 -5.02
N ALA A 256 -4.47 -11.58 -5.87
CA ALA A 256 -4.18 -11.48 -7.30
C ALA A 256 -5.07 -10.44 -8.00
N GLY A 257 -6.29 -10.23 -7.53
CA GLY A 257 -7.16 -9.14 -8.00
C GLY A 257 -6.53 -7.76 -7.76
N VAL A 258 -6.11 -7.46 -6.53
CA VAL A 258 -5.43 -6.20 -6.19
C VAL A 258 -4.13 -6.04 -6.98
N LEU A 259 -3.32 -7.11 -7.04
CA LEU A 259 -2.08 -7.09 -7.80
C LEU A 259 -2.29 -6.97 -9.31
N THR A 260 -3.43 -7.43 -9.86
CA THR A 260 -3.79 -7.19 -11.25
C THR A 260 -4.27 -5.76 -11.48
N ARG A 261 -5.04 -5.19 -10.56
CA ARG A 261 -5.56 -3.81 -10.69
C ARG A 261 -4.44 -2.77 -10.64
N TYR A 262 -3.42 -2.99 -9.82
CA TYR A 262 -2.34 -2.02 -9.57
C TYR A 262 -1.02 -2.36 -10.31
N SER A 263 -1.09 -2.95 -11.51
CA SER A 263 0.09 -3.34 -12.31
C SER A 263 0.35 -2.51 -13.59
N GLY A 264 -0.69 -1.94 -14.20
CA GLY A 264 -0.62 -1.39 -15.56
C GLY A 264 -0.86 -2.45 -16.65
N ARG A 265 -0.67 -2.10 -17.93
CA ARG A 265 -0.96 -2.98 -19.09
C ARG A 265 0.21 -3.83 -19.55
N TYR A 266 1.42 -3.29 -19.41
CA TYR A 266 2.67 -3.87 -19.90
C TYR A 266 3.39 -4.66 -18.80
N GLN A 267 4.11 -5.71 -19.20
CA GLN A 267 5.01 -6.48 -18.34
C GLN A 267 6.46 -6.00 -18.60
N PRO A 268 7.31 -5.83 -17.58
CA PRO A 268 7.02 -5.90 -16.14
C PRO A 268 6.07 -4.80 -15.65
N PRO A 269 5.36 -5.02 -14.53
CA PRO A 269 4.42 -4.05 -14.00
C PRO A 269 5.12 -2.79 -13.50
N TRP A 270 4.41 -1.67 -13.55
CA TRP A 270 4.97 -0.35 -13.26
C TRP A 270 5.03 -0.10 -11.75
N PRO A 271 6.21 0.06 -11.13
CA PRO A 271 6.34 0.24 -9.67
C PRO A 271 5.52 1.41 -9.11
N ALA A 272 5.35 2.50 -9.88
CA ALA A 272 4.50 3.62 -9.49
C ALA A 272 3.03 3.22 -9.24
N ARG A 273 2.47 2.22 -9.95
CA ARG A 273 1.12 1.70 -9.68
C ARG A 273 1.05 0.97 -8.33
N ARG A 274 2.15 0.32 -7.92
CA ARG A 274 2.29 -0.33 -6.60
C ARG A 274 2.44 0.68 -5.46
N TYR A 275 3.13 1.79 -5.69
CA TYR A 275 3.10 2.93 -4.77
C TYR A 275 1.68 3.48 -4.59
N TRP A 276 0.92 3.69 -5.68
CA TRP A 276 -0.45 4.20 -5.58
C TRP A 276 -1.37 3.29 -4.76
N LEU A 277 -1.21 1.96 -4.83
CA LEU A 277 -1.92 1.03 -3.94
C LEU A 277 -1.68 1.36 -2.46
N LEU A 278 -0.42 1.53 -2.04
CA LEU A 278 -0.08 1.85 -0.65
C LEU A 278 -0.54 3.27 -0.26
N SER A 279 -0.34 4.23 -1.17
CA SER A 279 -0.72 5.63 -0.96
C SER A 279 -2.23 5.77 -0.74
N ASP A 280 -3.03 5.05 -1.53
CA ASP A 280 -4.49 4.99 -1.40
C ASP A 280 -4.98 4.25 -0.15
N THR A 281 -4.31 3.17 0.26
CA THR A 281 -4.87 2.24 1.25
C THR A 281 -4.31 2.37 2.66
N LEU A 282 -3.00 2.61 2.80
CA LEU A 282 -2.30 2.59 4.09
C LEU A 282 -1.63 3.93 4.46
N LEU A 283 -1.29 4.79 3.51
CA LEU A 283 -0.58 6.05 3.82
C LEU A 283 -1.51 7.28 3.82
N CYS A 284 -2.47 7.33 2.89
CA CYS A 284 -3.35 8.49 2.65
C CYS A 284 -2.58 9.78 2.38
N GLU A 285 -1.38 9.64 1.82
CA GLU A 285 -0.53 10.72 1.37
C GLU A 285 -0.95 11.17 -0.03
N MET A 286 -0.63 12.43 -0.34
CA MET A 286 -0.79 12.98 -1.68
C MET A 286 0.59 13.43 -2.12
N LEU A 287 1.03 13.02 -3.32
CA LEU A 287 2.24 13.59 -3.90
C LEU A 287 2.04 15.12 -4.01
N PRO A 288 2.98 15.95 -3.51
CA PRO A 288 2.75 17.39 -3.31
C PRO A 288 2.63 18.20 -4.61
N ILE A 289 2.77 17.54 -5.77
CA ILE A 289 2.73 18.12 -7.10
C ILE A 289 2.15 17.11 -8.08
N ALA A 290 1.35 17.59 -9.03
CA ALA A 290 1.05 16.79 -10.22
C ALA A 290 2.38 16.51 -10.95
N PRO A 291 2.67 15.26 -11.35
CA PRO A 291 3.87 14.98 -12.14
C PRO A 291 3.84 15.81 -13.43
N PRO A 292 5.01 16.25 -13.94
CA PRO A 292 5.07 16.92 -15.23
C PRO A 292 4.44 16.02 -16.31
N ALA A 293 3.82 16.64 -17.32
CA ALA A 293 3.15 15.91 -18.40
C ALA A 293 4.08 14.82 -18.99
N PRO A 294 3.58 13.59 -19.22
CA PRO A 294 4.43 12.44 -19.50
C PRO A 294 5.14 12.60 -20.85
N SER A 295 6.39 13.07 -20.80
CA SER A 295 7.25 13.30 -21.97
C SER A 295 8.44 12.33 -22.04
N VAL A 296 8.69 11.54 -21.00
CA VAL A 296 9.85 10.62 -20.92
C VAL A 296 9.43 9.24 -20.40
N LEU A 297 8.56 8.57 -21.15
CA LEU A 297 8.29 7.14 -20.99
C LEU A 297 8.29 6.48 -22.38
N GLY A 298 9.48 6.38 -22.96
CA GLY A 298 9.70 5.49 -24.10
C GLY A 298 9.45 4.05 -23.68
N THR A 299 8.97 3.22 -24.61
CA THR A 299 9.01 1.76 -24.43
C THR A 299 10.44 1.31 -24.10
N PRO A 300 10.65 0.30 -23.24
CA PRO A 300 11.99 -0.10 -22.83
C PRO A 300 12.84 -0.47 -24.05
N THR A 301 13.85 0.34 -24.34
CA THR A 301 14.69 0.17 -25.55
C THR A 301 15.75 -0.92 -25.39
N VAL A 302 15.86 -1.53 -24.20
CA VAL A 302 16.87 -2.55 -23.86
C VAL A 302 16.19 -3.75 -23.18
N PRO A 303 16.08 -4.91 -23.84
CA PRO A 303 15.36 -6.10 -23.30
C PRO A 303 15.91 -6.71 -21.99
N MET A 304 17.11 -6.34 -21.56
CA MET A 304 17.82 -7.00 -20.44
C MET A 304 17.69 -6.27 -19.08
N ARG A 305 16.98 -5.14 -19.00
CA ARG A 305 16.86 -4.34 -17.76
C ARG A 305 15.55 -4.64 -17.02
N SER A 306 15.62 -4.84 -15.71
CA SER A 306 14.42 -4.96 -14.87
C SER A 306 13.69 -3.62 -14.70
N ALA A 307 12.40 -3.65 -14.36
CA ALA A 307 11.58 -2.48 -14.01
C ALA A 307 12.25 -1.60 -12.95
N ARG A 308 12.93 -2.20 -11.97
CA ARG A 308 13.71 -1.49 -10.95
C ARG A 308 14.82 -0.67 -11.57
N GLN A 309 15.64 -1.28 -12.43
CA GLN A 309 16.74 -0.59 -13.12
C GLN A 309 16.24 0.49 -14.08
N GLN A 310 15.20 0.20 -14.85
CA GLN A 310 14.56 1.15 -15.77
C GLN A 310 14.01 2.36 -15.02
N MET A 311 13.29 2.14 -13.90
CA MET A 311 12.72 3.23 -13.11
C MET A 311 13.81 4.10 -12.48
N ILE A 312 14.86 3.51 -11.89
CA ILE A 312 16.00 4.26 -11.33
C ILE A 312 16.65 5.15 -12.40
N GLU A 313 16.86 4.64 -13.61
CA GLU A 313 17.46 5.39 -14.72
C GLU A 313 16.57 6.53 -15.22
N VAL A 314 15.28 6.26 -15.44
CA VAL A 314 14.30 7.26 -15.91
C VAL A 314 14.09 8.38 -14.88
N THR A 315 14.12 8.05 -13.59
CA THR A 315 13.86 9.04 -12.51
C THR A 315 15.14 9.64 -11.92
N ALA A 316 16.31 9.43 -12.53
CA ALA A 316 17.61 9.83 -11.97
C ALA A 316 17.85 11.34 -11.88
N SER A 317 17.03 12.18 -12.52
CA SER A 317 17.17 13.64 -12.44
C SER A 317 16.78 14.16 -11.04
N PRO A 318 17.37 15.29 -10.57
CA PRO A 318 16.98 15.90 -9.30
C PRO A 318 15.48 16.22 -9.22
N ASP A 319 14.90 16.70 -10.31
CA ASP A 319 13.47 17.06 -10.40
C ASP A 319 12.55 15.85 -10.23
N CYS A 320 12.93 14.68 -10.76
CA CYS A 320 12.19 13.44 -10.55
C CYS A 320 12.43 12.88 -9.14
N MET A 321 13.69 12.89 -8.67
CA MET A 321 14.04 12.38 -7.34
C MET A 321 13.39 13.16 -6.20
N ALA A 322 12.94 14.40 -6.42
CA ALA A 322 12.14 15.18 -5.47
C ALA A 322 10.84 14.48 -5.01
N CYS A 323 10.32 13.52 -5.77
CA CYS A 323 9.22 12.63 -5.35
C CYS A 323 9.61 11.15 -5.40
N HIS A 324 10.44 10.75 -6.37
CA HIS A 324 10.78 9.34 -6.58
C HIS A 324 11.64 8.71 -5.47
N PHE A 325 12.22 9.51 -4.56
CA PHE A 325 12.85 9.00 -3.35
C PHE A 325 11.89 8.19 -2.46
N ALA A 326 10.59 8.55 -2.42
CA ALA A 326 9.56 7.83 -1.67
C ALA A 326 8.76 6.85 -2.56
N VAL A 327 8.43 7.27 -3.80
CA VAL A 327 7.61 6.46 -4.72
C VAL A 327 8.30 5.17 -5.13
N ASN A 328 9.60 5.23 -5.50
CA ASN A 328 10.28 4.07 -6.08
C ASN A 328 10.45 2.93 -5.07
N PRO A 329 11.00 3.12 -3.85
CA PRO A 329 11.19 2.03 -2.89
C PRO A 329 9.87 1.30 -2.58
N LEU A 330 8.82 2.05 -2.24
CA LEU A 330 7.50 1.50 -1.91
C LEU A 330 6.89 0.70 -3.06
N GLY A 331 7.09 1.17 -4.30
CA GLY A 331 6.70 0.44 -5.49
C GLY A 331 7.53 -0.82 -5.74
N PHE A 332 8.81 -0.81 -5.37
CA PHE A 332 9.71 -1.93 -5.57
C PHE A 332 9.40 -3.13 -4.68
N ALA A 333 8.79 -2.95 -3.50
CA ALA A 333 8.38 -4.06 -2.62
C ALA A 333 7.54 -5.16 -3.31
N PHE A 334 6.92 -4.83 -4.46
CA PHE A 334 6.04 -5.69 -5.24
C PHE A 334 6.61 -6.15 -6.59
N VAL A 335 7.90 -5.95 -6.91
CA VAL A 335 8.47 -6.40 -8.21
C VAL A 335 8.57 -7.92 -8.33
N GLY A 336 8.45 -8.65 -7.22
CA GLY A 336 8.29 -10.11 -7.21
C GLY A 336 6.91 -10.59 -7.71
N PHE A 337 6.05 -9.71 -8.23
CA PHE A 337 4.76 -10.06 -8.81
C PHE A 337 4.61 -9.54 -10.23
N ASP A 338 4.03 -10.36 -11.12
CA ASP A 338 3.74 -9.97 -12.49
C ASP A 338 2.46 -9.11 -12.64
N THR A 339 2.11 -8.79 -13.88
CA THR A 339 0.91 -8.00 -14.22
C THR A 339 -0.43 -8.65 -13.85
N LEU A 340 -0.45 -9.96 -13.59
CA LEU A 340 -1.61 -10.73 -13.11
C LEU A 340 -1.51 -11.10 -11.63
N GLY A 341 -0.51 -10.60 -10.89
CA GLY A 341 -0.33 -10.96 -9.49
C GLY A 341 0.15 -12.38 -9.25
N ARG A 342 0.86 -13.00 -10.21
CA ARG A 342 1.60 -14.25 -9.98
C ARG A 342 3.02 -13.95 -9.48
N ALA A 343 3.57 -14.80 -8.64
CA ALA A 343 4.94 -14.63 -8.14
C ALA A 343 5.98 -14.88 -9.25
N VAL A 344 7.02 -14.06 -9.29
CA VAL A 344 8.13 -14.16 -10.26
C VAL A 344 9.47 -13.93 -9.56
N SER A 345 10.47 -14.75 -9.91
CA SER A 345 11.84 -14.65 -9.38
C SER A 345 12.78 -13.82 -10.26
N THR A 346 12.38 -13.52 -11.50
CA THR A 346 13.15 -12.75 -12.47
C THR A 346 12.29 -11.74 -13.21
N ASP A 347 12.90 -10.62 -13.56
CA ASP A 347 12.37 -9.58 -14.42
C ASP A 347 13.34 -9.37 -15.60
N GLY A 348 12.90 -9.78 -16.80
CA GLY A 348 13.80 -10.06 -17.91
C GLY A 348 14.80 -11.15 -17.53
N GLU A 349 16.09 -10.87 -17.71
CA GLU A 349 17.19 -11.77 -17.34
C GLU A 349 17.74 -11.49 -15.91
N SER A 350 17.25 -10.46 -15.23
CA SER A 350 17.71 -10.08 -13.89
C SER A 350 16.86 -10.73 -12.79
N PRO A 351 17.45 -11.20 -11.67
CA PRO A 351 16.69 -11.52 -10.47
C PRO A 351 15.87 -10.30 -9.99
N VAL A 352 14.69 -10.55 -9.41
CA VAL A 352 13.91 -9.49 -8.75
C VAL A 352 14.61 -9.03 -7.47
N ASP A 353 14.59 -7.73 -7.21
CA ASP A 353 15.04 -7.11 -5.96
C ASP A 353 13.89 -6.28 -5.39
N PRO A 354 13.09 -6.85 -4.46
CA PRO A 354 11.99 -6.15 -3.82
C PRO A 354 12.41 -5.35 -2.57
N SER A 355 13.72 -5.27 -2.26
CA SER A 355 14.19 -4.49 -1.11
C SER A 355 14.08 -2.98 -1.35
N GLY A 356 13.94 -2.21 -0.29
CA GLY A 356 13.88 -0.76 -0.37
C GLY A 356 14.13 -0.08 0.97
N ALA A 357 14.51 1.20 0.89
CA ALA A 357 14.72 2.08 2.02
C ALA A 357 14.13 3.45 1.67
N LEU A 358 13.46 4.11 2.62
CA LEU A 358 13.05 5.51 2.50
C LEU A 358 13.08 6.22 3.87
N PRO A 359 13.45 7.51 3.91
CA PRO A 359 13.34 8.30 5.13
C PRO A 359 11.87 8.51 5.50
N VAL A 360 11.56 8.38 6.79
CA VAL A 360 10.23 8.58 7.38
C VAL A 360 10.35 9.48 8.61
N GLY A 361 9.67 10.63 8.59
CA GLY A 361 9.83 11.67 9.60
C GLY A 361 11.24 12.28 9.65
N ASP A 362 11.55 12.99 10.72
CA ASP A 362 12.75 13.85 10.79
C ASP A 362 14.07 13.11 11.01
N SER A 363 14.06 11.81 11.33
CA SER A 363 15.30 11.06 11.66
C SER A 363 15.22 9.53 11.61
N SER A 364 14.12 8.93 11.13
CA SER A 364 13.99 7.47 10.97
C SER A 364 14.01 7.03 9.51
N GLU A 365 14.45 5.80 9.26
CA GLU A 365 14.40 5.15 7.94
C GLU A 365 13.48 3.92 8.03
N LEU A 366 12.61 3.74 7.03
CA LEU A 366 11.85 2.53 6.81
C LEU A 366 12.63 1.67 5.81
N SER A 367 13.14 0.52 6.24
CA SER A 367 14.02 -0.34 5.45
C SER A 367 13.48 -1.76 5.45
N PHE A 368 13.20 -2.31 4.27
CA PHE A 368 12.47 -3.57 4.09
C PHE A 368 13.05 -4.45 2.99
N THR A 369 12.77 -5.74 3.09
CA THR A 369 13.25 -6.79 2.17
C THR A 369 12.25 -7.19 1.09
N GLY A 370 10.96 -6.88 1.26
CA GLY A 370 9.90 -7.14 0.28
C GLY A 370 8.50 -6.85 0.83
N GLN A 371 7.45 -7.25 0.10
CA GLN A 371 6.06 -6.95 0.46
C GLN A 371 5.69 -7.31 1.92
N PRO A 372 5.95 -8.52 2.45
CA PRO A 372 5.54 -8.87 3.82
C PRO A 372 6.25 -8.07 4.91
N ASP A 373 7.46 -7.61 4.61
CA ASP A 373 8.28 -6.81 5.51
C ASP A 373 7.81 -5.35 5.54
N LEU A 374 7.60 -4.77 4.35
CA LEU A 374 7.04 -3.43 4.21
C LEU A 374 5.64 -3.32 4.86
N ILE A 375 4.72 -4.24 4.57
CA ILE A 375 3.36 -4.16 5.11
C ILE A 375 3.37 -4.27 6.64
N ARG A 376 4.22 -5.13 7.23
CA ARG A 376 4.34 -5.23 8.70
C ARG A 376 4.82 -3.91 9.30
N GLN A 377 5.92 -3.37 8.77
CA GLN A 377 6.47 -2.10 9.26
C GLN A 377 5.52 -0.91 9.04
N LEU A 378 4.61 -0.96 8.06
CA LEU A 378 3.53 0.01 7.91
C LEU A 378 2.39 -0.20 8.92
N MET A 379 1.99 -1.45 9.19
CA MET A 379 0.94 -1.77 10.17
C MET A 379 1.32 -1.35 11.59
N ASP A 380 2.61 -1.43 11.96
CA ASP A 380 3.14 -0.94 13.23
C ASP A 380 3.05 0.60 13.40
N ARG A 381 2.63 1.36 12.36
CA ARG A 381 2.59 2.83 12.38
C ARG A 381 1.20 3.39 12.68
N PRO A 382 1.09 4.43 13.54
CA PRO A 382 -0.18 5.09 13.80
C PRO A 382 -0.71 5.87 12.57
N GLU A 383 0.16 6.21 11.62
CA GLU A 383 -0.23 6.75 10.30
C GLU A 383 -1.20 5.80 9.56
N THR A 384 -0.98 4.49 9.63
CA THR A 384 -1.77 3.49 8.89
C THR A 384 -3.18 3.34 9.46
N GLY A 385 -3.31 3.32 10.79
CA GLY A 385 -4.62 3.42 11.45
C GLY A 385 -5.37 4.72 11.09
N ARG A 386 -4.65 5.85 10.99
CA ARG A 386 -5.20 7.11 10.49
C ARG A 386 -5.59 7.06 9.02
N CYS A 387 -4.90 6.33 8.15
CA CYS A 387 -5.34 6.20 6.76
C CYS A 387 -6.60 5.33 6.63
N LEU A 388 -6.62 4.15 7.27
CA LEU A 388 -7.74 3.22 7.19
C LEU A 388 -9.05 3.86 7.68
N ALA A 389 -9.01 4.55 8.83
CA ALA A 389 -10.18 5.28 9.34
C ALA A 389 -10.63 6.40 8.38
N ARG A 390 -9.69 7.03 7.65
CA ARG A 390 -9.99 8.13 6.72
C ARG A 390 -10.65 7.62 5.45
N ARG A 391 -10.18 6.48 4.91
CA ARG A 391 -10.80 5.81 3.77
C ARG A 391 -12.21 5.33 4.12
N LEU A 392 -12.40 4.74 5.31
CA LEU A 392 -13.69 4.27 5.79
C LEU A 392 -14.69 5.42 6.03
N LEU A 393 -14.25 6.51 6.66
CA LEU A 393 -15.06 7.74 6.80
C LEU A 393 -15.40 8.35 5.44
N SER A 394 -14.46 8.38 4.49
CA SER A 394 -14.71 8.93 3.15
C SER A 394 -15.81 8.15 2.43
N TYR A 395 -15.71 6.81 2.41
CA TYR A 395 -16.74 5.93 1.86
C TYR A 395 -18.11 6.10 2.53
N ALA A 396 -18.16 6.25 3.86
CA ALA A 396 -19.40 6.45 4.59
C ALA A 396 -20.12 7.76 4.22
N LEU A 397 -19.36 8.83 3.99
CA LEU A 397 -19.89 10.14 3.61
C LEU A 397 -20.29 10.17 2.13
N ASP A 398 -19.40 9.73 1.24
CA ASP A 398 -19.64 9.61 -0.20
C ASP A 398 -18.94 8.36 -0.79
N PRO A 399 -19.70 7.32 -1.18
CA PRO A 399 -19.16 6.11 -1.80
C PRO A 399 -18.90 6.29 -3.30
N SER A 400 -19.21 7.46 -3.88
CA SER A 400 -19.16 7.67 -5.33
C SER A 400 -17.75 7.37 -5.88
N PRO A 401 -17.62 6.57 -6.96
CA PRO A 401 -16.35 6.39 -7.63
C PRO A 401 -15.97 7.70 -8.35
N ASP A 402 -14.69 8.11 -8.30
CA ASP A 402 -14.25 9.31 -9.01
C ASP A 402 -14.54 9.20 -10.52
N SER A 403 -15.16 10.23 -11.09
CA SER A 403 -15.40 10.31 -12.51
C SER A 403 -14.12 10.68 -13.27
N GLY A 404 -13.44 9.67 -13.81
CA GLY A 404 -12.26 9.83 -14.68
C GLY A 404 -10.93 9.87 -13.94
N ASN A 405 -9.92 10.51 -14.55
CA ASN A 405 -8.50 10.45 -14.15
C ASN A 405 -8.17 11.08 -12.77
N ALA A 406 -9.18 11.46 -11.99
CA ALA A 406 -9.05 11.96 -10.63
C ALA A 406 -8.86 10.82 -9.62
N GLU A 407 -7.84 9.96 -9.80
CA GLU A 407 -7.47 8.92 -8.81
C GLU A 407 -7.13 9.50 -7.40
N HIS A 408 -7.10 10.83 -7.27
CA HIS A 408 -6.62 11.61 -6.14
C HIS A 408 -7.72 12.38 -5.38
N SER A 409 -9.01 12.23 -5.73
CA SER A 409 -10.10 13.05 -5.16
C SER A 409 -10.83 12.42 -3.96
N ARG A 410 -10.57 11.16 -3.62
CA ARG A 410 -11.33 10.36 -2.64
C ARG A 410 -11.22 10.78 -1.17
N PHE A 411 -10.34 11.70 -0.84
CA PHE A 411 -10.06 12.03 0.54
C PHE A 411 -10.96 13.15 1.05
N VAL A 412 -11.77 12.85 2.08
CA VAL A 412 -12.40 13.91 2.88
C VAL A 412 -11.32 14.89 3.35
N ARG A 413 -11.51 16.17 3.02
CA ARG A 413 -10.71 17.27 3.55
C ARG A 413 -11.20 17.57 4.96
N LEU A 414 -10.57 16.95 5.95
CA LEU A 414 -10.81 17.26 7.35
C LEU A 414 -10.32 18.69 7.64
N THR A 415 -11.23 19.55 8.09
CA THR A 415 -10.86 20.85 8.69
C THR A 415 -9.94 20.61 9.90
N PRO A 416 -9.18 21.62 10.37
CA PRO A 416 -8.32 21.46 11.55
C PRO A 416 -9.08 20.91 12.78
N GLU A 417 -10.32 21.32 12.96
CA GLU A 417 -11.19 20.93 14.08
C GLU A 417 -11.66 19.47 13.94
N LEU A 418 -12.08 19.07 12.74
CA LEU A 418 -12.47 17.68 12.46
C LEU A 418 -11.27 16.73 12.56
N ARG A 419 -10.05 17.20 12.27
CA ARG A 419 -8.84 16.38 12.31
C ARG A 419 -8.52 15.82 13.69
N ALA A 420 -8.63 16.60 14.76
CA ALA A 420 -8.34 16.15 16.12
C ALA A 420 -9.31 15.03 16.59
N SER A 421 -10.59 15.16 16.26
CA SER A 421 -11.60 14.12 16.56
C SER A 421 -11.39 12.85 15.73
N PHE A 422 -10.98 13.02 14.48
CA PHE A 422 -10.63 11.92 13.58
C PHE A 422 -9.38 11.17 14.05
N GLU A 423 -8.34 11.89 14.49
CA GLU A 423 -7.12 11.32 15.09
C GLU A 423 -7.45 10.49 16.34
N THR A 424 -8.45 10.89 17.12
CA THR A 424 -8.92 10.11 18.29
C THR A 424 -9.53 8.78 17.88
N ALA A 425 -10.43 8.77 16.89
CA ALA A 425 -11.03 7.55 16.35
C ALA A 425 -10.00 6.61 15.70
N ALA A 426 -9.05 7.17 14.96
CA ALA A 426 -7.95 6.41 14.37
C ALA A 426 -6.99 5.83 15.42
N ALA A 427 -6.69 6.58 16.48
CA ALA A 427 -5.89 6.09 17.60
C ALA A 427 -6.63 4.99 18.39
N GLU A 428 -7.95 5.02 18.46
CA GLU A 428 -8.75 3.92 19.02
C GLU A 428 -8.61 2.64 18.17
N ALA A 429 -8.85 2.74 16.87
CA ALA A 429 -8.70 1.61 15.95
C ALA A 429 -7.27 1.02 15.95
N ALA A 430 -6.25 1.87 16.02
CA ALA A 430 -4.85 1.44 16.13
C ALA A 430 -4.53 0.76 17.48
N ARG A 431 -5.20 1.16 18.58
CA ARG A 431 -5.02 0.53 19.90
C ARG A 431 -5.67 -0.85 20.01
N THR A 432 -6.88 -1.04 19.47
CA THR A 432 -7.58 -2.32 19.57
C THR A 432 -7.18 -3.30 18.47
N ASN A 433 -6.81 -2.77 17.29
CA ASN A 433 -6.44 -3.57 16.12
C ASN A 433 -7.56 -4.52 15.66
N MET A 434 -8.81 -4.08 15.83
CA MET A 434 -10.00 -4.83 15.43
C MET A 434 -10.74 -4.11 14.30
N ILE A 435 -11.11 -4.85 13.25
CA ILE A 435 -11.89 -4.33 12.11
C ILE A 435 -13.23 -3.76 12.62
N ARG A 436 -13.91 -4.47 13.53
CA ARG A 436 -15.18 -4.01 14.13
C ARG A 436 -15.06 -2.64 14.81
N ASP A 437 -14.00 -2.43 15.58
CA ASP A 437 -13.79 -1.18 16.32
C ASP A 437 -13.43 -0.02 15.39
N LEU A 438 -12.70 -0.28 14.30
CA LEU A 438 -12.45 0.71 13.25
C LEU A 438 -13.76 1.26 12.67
N PHE A 439 -14.73 0.38 12.37
CA PHE A 439 -16.05 0.78 11.90
C PHE A 439 -16.81 1.59 12.98
N ILE A 440 -16.84 1.12 14.23
CA ILE A 440 -17.52 1.83 15.33
C ILE A 440 -16.89 3.22 15.56
N ALA A 441 -15.56 3.32 15.60
CA ALA A 441 -14.82 4.56 15.85
C ALA A 441 -15.11 5.63 14.79
N VAL A 442 -15.21 5.25 13.50
CA VAL A 442 -15.60 6.18 12.43
C VAL A 442 -16.97 6.80 12.66
N THR A 443 -17.95 6.03 13.17
CA THR A 443 -19.30 6.55 13.44
C THR A 443 -19.37 7.56 14.61
N ARG A 444 -18.38 7.54 15.51
CA ARG A 444 -18.24 8.52 16.60
C ARG A 444 -17.81 9.90 16.12
N THR A 445 -17.13 9.97 14.96
CA THR A 445 -16.54 11.21 14.46
C THR A 445 -17.60 12.30 14.27
N PRO A 446 -17.28 13.58 14.52
CA PRO A 446 -18.20 14.69 14.26
C PRO A 446 -18.52 14.76 12.76
N SER A 447 -17.57 14.47 11.87
CA SER A 447 -17.81 14.42 10.41
C SER A 447 -18.93 13.43 10.03
N PHE A 448 -18.95 12.24 10.61
CA PHE A 448 -20.00 11.26 10.37
C PHE A 448 -21.39 11.74 10.84
N ARG A 449 -21.43 12.62 11.85
CA ARG A 449 -22.65 13.17 12.46
C ARG A 449 -22.99 14.59 12.00
N ALA A 450 -22.11 15.27 11.25
CA ALA A 450 -22.27 16.64 10.79
C ALA A 450 -23.22 16.76 9.61
N ALA A 451 -24.01 17.83 9.54
CA ALA A 451 -24.73 18.20 8.33
C ALA A 451 -23.74 18.33 7.15
N ALA A 452 -24.22 18.09 5.92
CA ALA A 452 -23.43 18.43 4.74
C ALA A 452 -23.31 19.96 4.62
N GLU A 453 -22.13 20.45 4.24
CA GLU A 453 -21.85 21.86 3.96
C GLU A 453 -22.37 22.29 2.57
#